data_AF-U2QS62-F1
#
_entry.id   AF-U2QS62-F1
#
_cell.length_a   1.000
_cell.length_b   1.000
_cell.length_c   1.000
_cell.angle_alpha   90.00
_cell.angle_beta   90.00
_cell.angle_gamma   90.00
#
_symmetry.space_group_name_H-M   'P 1'
#
loop_
_entity.id
_entity.type
_entity.pdbx_description
1 polymer ?
#
loop_
_entity_poly.entity_id
_entity_poly.type
_entity_poly.pdbx_seq_one_letter_code
_entity_poly.pdbx_strand_id
1 'polypeptide(L)'
;MVKVMISDIKTIKNNKTFIRQLLIAILLTFLVISCQSIDPKYKWYQPEEVISKVDQLQPGDILILSKEPTIRSMWGHSAILNEEKKIVEFPSYSAGYSESPIYAWSKLKRKIAIFRLKNIDDKFRSALFNEIDKTVTKPYGLTFDKNFDKRLYCSQFVYLVFKNAGKNTGRNVDLDSDGGGWVMPFDIMESPLLENIVLE
;
A
#
# COMPACT_ATOMS: atom_id res chain seq x y z
N MET A 1 -3.85 -35.65 -47.20
CA MET A 1 -2.76 -34.87 -46.57
C MET A 1 -3.07 -33.37 -46.48
N VAL A 2 -3.50 -32.70 -47.57
CA VAL A 2 -3.81 -31.25 -47.59
C VAL A 2 -4.95 -30.82 -46.64
N LYS A 3 -6.02 -31.63 -46.50
CA LYS A 3 -7.20 -31.29 -45.68
C LYS A 3 -6.92 -31.25 -44.17
N VAL A 4 -5.99 -32.10 -43.69
CA VAL A 4 -5.54 -32.15 -42.29
C VAL A 4 -4.65 -30.94 -41.97
N MET A 5 -3.76 -30.58 -42.91
CA MET A 5 -2.89 -29.42 -42.77
C MET A 5 -3.68 -28.09 -42.66
N ILE A 6 -4.79 -27.97 -43.39
CA ILE A 6 -5.68 -26.80 -43.33
C ILE A 6 -6.46 -26.73 -42.00
N SER A 7 -6.93 -27.86 -41.44
CA SER A 7 -7.60 -27.86 -40.14
C SER A 7 -6.66 -27.46 -39.01
N ASP A 8 -5.41 -27.92 -39.06
CA ASP A 8 -4.40 -27.61 -38.03
C ASP A 8 -4.01 -26.13 -38.05
N ILE A 9 -3.85 -25.54 -39.24
CA ILE A 9 -3.59 -24.10 -39.39
C ILE A 9 -4.75 -23.25 -38.86
N LYS A 10 -6.01 -23.67 -39.10
CA LYS A 10 -7.21 -22.96 -38.63
C LYS A 10 -7.32 -22.99 -37.10
N THR A 11 -7.05 -24.13 -36.49
CA THR A 11 -7.04 -24.31 -35.03
C THR A 11 -5.92 -23.49 -34.36
N ILE A 12 -4.71 -23.49 -34.92
CA ILE A 12 -3.59 -22.66 -34.41
C ILE A 12 -3.91 -21.16 -34.50
N LYS A 13 -4.52 -20.71 -35.61
CA LYS A 13 -4.91 -19.31 -35.79
C LYS A 13 -6.03 -18.90 -34.82
N ASN A 14 -6.97 -19.78 -34.53
CA ASN A 14 -8.04 -19.55 -33.55
C ASN A 14 -7.49 -19.45 -32.12
N ASN A 15 -6.58 -20.35 -31.74
CA ASN A 15 -5.92 -20.30 -30.42
C ASN A 15 -5.08 -19.03 -30.24
N LYS A 16 -4.33 -18.58 -31.26
CA LYS A 16 -3.62 -17.29 -31.22
C LYS A 16 -4.56 -16.11 -31.06
N THR A 17 -5.73 -16.15 -31.69
CA THR A 17 -6.75 -15.09 -31.58
C THR A 17 -7.38 -15.06 -30.18
N PHE A 18 -7.70 -16.22 -29.62
CA PHE A 18 -8.20 -16.37 -28.25
C PHE A 18 -7.18 -15.91 -27.20
N ILE A 19 -5.91 -16.32 -27.31
CA ILE A 19 -4.85 -15.86 -26.41
C ILE A 19 -4.68 -14.34 -26.51
N ARG A 20 -4.71 -13.77 -27.72
CA ARG A 20 -4.65 -12.32 -27.91
C ARG A 20 -5.83 -11.61 -27.23
N GLN A 21 -7.05 -12.14 -27.40
CA GLN A 21 -8.25 -11.60 -26.75
C GLN A 21 -8.16 -11.70 -25.23
N LEU A 22 -7.66 -12.81 -24.69
CA LEU A 22 -7.45 -13.00 -23.26
C LEU A 22 -6.41 -12.02 -22.70
N LEU A 23 -5.28 -11.83 -23.38
CA LEU A 23 -4.26 -10.86 -22.98
C LEU A 23 -4.80 -9.42 -23.02
N ILE A 24 -5.60 -9.07 -24.04
CA ILE A 24 -6.27 -7.77 -24.12
C ILE A 24 -7.27 -7.62 -22.97
N ALA A 25 -8.06 -8.65 -22.66
CA ALA A 25 -9.01 -8.62 -21.55
C ALA A 25 -8.30 -8.43 -20.21
N ILE A 26 -7.20 -9.17 -19.95
CA ILE A 26 -6.37 -9.02 -18.75
C ILE A 26 -5.81 -7.59 -18.65
N LEU A 27 -5.26 -7.06 -19.75
CA LEU A 27 -4.75 -5.69 -19.81
C LEU A 27 -5.84 -4.65 -19.52
N LEU A 28 -7.02 -4.81 -20.10
CA LEU A 28 -8.17 -3.93 -19.87
C LEU A 28 -8.63 -4.00 -18.42
N THR A 29 -8.66 -5.18 -17.80
CA THR A 29 -8.98 -5.33 -16.37
C THR A 29 -7.97 -4.58 -15.49
N PHE A 30 -6.66 -4.70 -15.78
CA PHE A 30 -5.63 -3.92 -15.06
C PHE A 30 -5.78 -2.40 -15.25
N LEU A 31 -6.19 -1.94 -16.44
CA LEU A 31 -6.47 -0.52 -16.71
C LEU A 31 -7.68 -0.02 -15.91
N VAL A 32 -8.75 -0.82 -15.78
CA VAL A 32 -9.93 -0.44 -14.99
C VAL A 32 -9.61 -0.39 -13.49
N ILE A 33 -8.83 -1.35 -12.96
CA ILE A 33 -8.40 -1.36 -11.55
C ILE A 33 -7.54 -0.14 -11.21
N SER A 34 -6.71 0.31 -12.15
CA SER A 34 -5.88 1.52 -11.97
C SER A 34 -6.67 2.83 -12.13
N CYS A 35 -7.85 2.80 -12.78
CA CYS A 35 -8.76 3.95 -12.84
C CYS A 35 -9.46 4.26 -11.51
N GLN A 36 -9.67 3.29 -10.63
CA GLN A 36 -10.22 3.52 -9.28
C GLN A 36 -9.12 3.95 -8.30
N SER A 37 -8.52 5.11 -8.56
CA SER A 37 -7.42 5.66 -7.75
C SER A 37 -7.88 6.38 -6.49
N ILE A 38 -9.13 6.85 -6.48
CA ILE A 38 -9.78 7.59 -5.40
C ILE A 38 -11.08 6.87 -5.06
N ASP A 39 -11.14 6.29 -3.88
CA ASP A 39 -12.37 5.75 -3.32
C ASP A 39 -13.14 6.88 -2.62
N PRO A 40 -14.37 7.24 -3.06
CA PRO A 40 -15.16 8.31 -2.48
C PRO A 40 -15.62 8.03 -1.04
N LYS A 41 -15.52 6.79 -0.56
CA LYS A 41 -15.77 6.41 0.85
C LYS A 41 -14.83 7.14 1.82
N TYR A 42 -13.62 7.47 1.36
CA TYR A 42 -12.59 8.08 2.20
C TYR A 42 -12.35 9.54 1.82
N LYS A 43 -11.90 10.31 2.80
CA LYS A 43 -11.42 11.67 2.62
C LYS A 43 -9.99 11.65 2.10
N TRP A 44 -9.80 12.34 0.98
CA TRP A 44 -8.53 12.51 0.30
C TRP A 44 -8.14 13.98 0.26
N TYR A 45 -6.86 14.25 0.47
CA TYR A 45 -6.27 15.58 0.52
C TYR A 45 -5.16 15.73 -0.52
N GLN A 46 -4.93 16.95 -0.97
CA GLN A 46 -3.67 17.30 -1.61
C GLN A 46 -2.54 17.39 -0.57
N PRO A 47 -1.27 17.18 -0.95
CA PRO A 47 -0.15 17.30 -0.03
C PRO A 47 -0.10 18.64 0.71
N GLU A 48 -0.42 19.74 0.04
CA GLU A 48 -0.43 21.09 0.64
C GLU A 48 -1.47 21.21 1.76
N GLU A 49 -2.64 20.57 1.61
CA GLU A 49 -3.68 20.54 2.64
C GLU A 49 -3.21 19.76 3.88
N VAL A 50 -2.52 18.63 3.69
CA VAL A 50 -1.97 17.84 4.79
C VAL A 50 -0.84 18.59 5.50
N ILE A 51 0.07 19.20 4.73
CA ILE A 51 1.21 19.95 5.27
C ILE A 51 0.74 21.15 6.09
N SER A 52 -0.26 21.90 5.58
CA SER A 52 -0.81 23.07 6.29
C SER A 52 -1.57 22.71 7.57
N LYS A 53 -1.97 21.45 7.75
CA LYS A 53 -2.69 20.94 8.93
C LYS A 53 -1.91 19.89 9.71
N VAL A 54 -0.57 19.91 9.63
CA VAL A 54 0.32 18.93 10.29
C VAL A 54 0.10 18.83 11.80
N ASP A 55 -0.37 19.90 12.43
CA ASP A 55 -0.65 19.93 13.87
C ASP A 55 -1.78 18.97 14.28
N GLN A 56 -2.72 18.67 13.37
CA GLN A 56 -3.82 17.74 13.60
C GLN A 56 -3.42 16.26 13.40
N LEU A 57 -2.27 16.02 12.76
CA LEU A 57 -1.72 14.68 12.58
C LEU A 57 -1.11 14.18 13.89
N GLN A 58 -1.17 12.87 14.10
CA GLN A 58 -0.64 12.20 15.28
C GLN A 58 0.46 11.20 14.90
N PRO A 59 1.47 11.00 15.77
CA PRO A 59 2.39 9.89 15.64
C PRO A 59 1.64 8.56 15.54
N GLY A 60 2.01 7.74 14.56
CA GLY A 60 1.36 6.48 14.25
C GLY A 60 0.25 6.59 13.19
N ASP A 61 -0.11 7.79 12.74
CA ASP A 61 -1.02 7.95 11.59
C ASP A 61 -0.41 7.28 10.35
N ILE A 62 -1.26 6.53 9.63
CA ILE A 62 -0.93 5.86 8.38
C ILE A 62 -1.32 6.80 7.24
N LEU A 63 -0.37 7.09 6.35
CA LEU A 63 -0.60 7.87 5.14
C LEU A 63 -0.67 6.94 3.95
N ILE A 64 -1.76 7.02 3.17
CA ILE A 64 -1.92 6.26 1.92
C ILE A 64 -1.96 7.21 0.74
N LEU A 65 -1.06 7.05 -0.21
CA LEU A 65 -1.07 7.77 -1.48
C LEU A 65 -1.97 7.08 -2.51
N SER A 66 -2.77 7.87 -3.22
CA SER A 66 -3.66 7.42 -4.29
C SER A 66 -2.90 6.66 -5.40
N LYS A 67 -3.58 5.75 -6.10
CA LYS A 67 -3.00 5.04 -7.25
C LYS A 67 -2.69 6.02 -8.40
N GLU A 68 -1.69 5.69 -9.22
CA GLU A 68 -1.38 6.40 -10.46
C GLU A 68 -1.23 5.41 -11.62
N PRO A 69 -1.43 5.84 -12.89
CA PRO A 69 -1.28 4.99 -14.07
C PRO A 69 0.19 4.71 -14.43
N THR A 70 1.02 4.42 -13.44
CA THR A 70 2.42 3.99 -13.61
C THR A 70 2.62 2.64 -12.94
N ILE A 71 3.51 1.81 -13.49
CA ILE A 71 3.78 0.45 -12.96
C ILE A 71 4.18 0.47 -11.48
N ARG A 72 4.90 1.53 -11.05
CA ARG A 72 5.38 1.65 -9.67
C ARG A 72 4.33 2.15 -8.69
N SER A 73 3.31 2.87 -9.16
CA SER A 73 2.36 3.58 -8.29
C SER A 73 0.90 3.17 -8.54
N MET A 74 0.63 2.20 -9.41
CA MET A 74 -0.70 1.67 -9.69
C MET A 74 -1.38 0.99 -8.49
N TRP A 75 -0.61 0.63 -7.46
CA TRP A 75 -1.11 -0.01 -6.24
C TRP A 75 -1.27 0.97 -5.08
N GLY A 76 -0.97 2.25 -5.29
CA GLY A 76 -0.88 3.23 -4.20
C GLY A 76 0.49 3.19 -3.54
N HIS A 77 0.60 3.75 -2.34
CA HIS A 77 1.79 3.68 -1.49
C HIS A 77 1.39 3.96 -0.04
N SER A 78 2.09 3.41 0.94
CA SER A 78 1.77 3.59 2.35
C SER A 78 3.00 3.99 3.18
N ALA A 79 2.78 4.84 4.17
CA ALA A 79 3.79 5.31 5.11
C ALA A 79 3.19 5.47 6.51
N ILE A 80 4.03 5.63 7.52
CA ILE A 80 3.63 5.94 8.91
C ILE A 80 4.29 7.24 9.35
N LEU A 81 3.59 8.04 10.14
CA LEU A 81 4.20 9.16 10.86
C LEU A 81 4.92 8.68 12.12
N ASN A 82 6.21 8.99 12.26
CA ASN A 82 6.95 8.71 13.50
C ASN A 82 6.61 9.70 14.64
N GLU A 83 7.30 9.58 15.77
CA GLU A 83 7.12 10.46 16.94
C GLU A 83 7.32 11.95 16.61
N GLU A 84 8.17 12.27 15.64
CA GLU A 84 8.45 13.62 15.17
C GLU A 84 7.55 14.06 14.00
N LYS A 85 6.51 13.28 13.68
CA LYS A 85 5.62 13.46 12.51
C LYS A 85 6.37 13.48 11.16
N LYS A 86 7.52 12.83 11.08
CA LYS A 86 8.20 12.52 9.82
C LYS A 86 7.58 11.28 9.18
N ILE A 87 7.59 11.26 7.87
CA ILE A 87 7.15 10.14 7.05
C ILE A 87 8.22 9.06 7.10
N VAL A 88 7.86 7.89 7.62
CA VAL A 88 8.67 6.68 7.62
C VAL A 88 8.07 5.67 6.66
N GLU A 89 8.88 5.19 5.72
CA GLU A 89 8.40 4.39 4.60
C GLU A 89 9.48 3.52 3.95
N PHE A 90 9.03 2.64 3.05
CA PHE A 90 9.86 1.87 2.13
C PHE A 90 9.52 2.29 0.69
N PRO A 91 10.14 3.36 0.15
CA PRO A 91 9.65 4.00 -1.07
C PRO A 91 10.06 3.28 -2.35
N SER A 92 11.23 2.61 -2.38
CA SER A 92 11.69 1.87 -3.55
C SER A 92 12.91 0.98 -3.28
N TYR A 93 13.23 0.13 -4.26
CA TYR A 93 14.43 -0.74 -4.28
C TYR A 93 15.76 -0.03 -4.02
N SER A 94 15.89 1.26 -4.37
CA SER A 94 17.14 2.01 -4.21
C SER A 94 17.31 2.68 -2.85
N ALA A 95 16.30 2.63 -1.98
CA ALA A 95 16.29 3.38 -0.72
C ALA A 95 16.13 2.51 0.54
N GLY A 96 15.42 1.37 0.48
CA GLY A 96 15.11 0.62 1.70
C GLY A 96 14.23 1.43 2.66
N TYR A 97 14.50 1.38 3.96
CA TYR A 97 13.89 2.28 4.94
C TYR A 97 14.24 3.74 4.62
N SER A 98 13.26 4.63 4.68
CA SER A 98 13.44 6.06 4.51
C SER A 98 12.65 6.81 5.56
N GLU A 99 13.27 7.85 6.10
CA GLU A 99 12.64 8.82 6.99
C GLU A 99 12.79 10.21 6.37
N SER A 100 11.68 10.92 6.20
CA SER A 100 11.68 12.24 5.57
C SER A 100 10.66 13.16 6.23
N PRO A 101 10.90 14.48 6.27
CA PRO A 101 9.92 15.42 6.78
C PRO A 101 8.67 15.44 5.89
N ILE A 102 7.51 15.77 6.46
CA ILE A 102 6.22 15.72 5.74
C ILE A 102 6.20 16.59 4.46
N TYR A 103 6.95 17.69 4.43
CA TYR A 103 7.07 18.55 3.25
C TYR A 103 7.87 17.91 2.10
N ALA A 104 8.54 16.77 2.30
CA ALA A 104 9.14 16.00 1.22
C ALA A 104 8.09 15.56 0.17
N TRP A 105 6.83 15.42 0.59
CA TRP A 105 5.71 15.10 -0.28
C TRP A 105 5.06 16.33 -0.94
N SER A 106 5.51 17.55 -0.66
CA SER A 106 4.90 18.81 -1.16
C SER A 106 4.75 18.92 -2.68
N LYS A 107 5.57 18.20 -3.45
CA LYS A 107 5.55 18.24 -4.93
C LYS A 107 4.86 17.02 -5.56
N LEU A 108 4.32 16.11 -4.75
CA LEU A 108 3.63 14.94 -5.26
C LEU A 108 2.31 15.36 -5.92
N LYS A 109 2.05 14.84 -7.12
CA LYS A 109 0.76 15.01 -7.81
C LYS A 109 -0.24 13.92 -7.43
N ARG A 110 -0.18 13.46 -6.18
CA ARG A 110 -0.96 12.33 -5.63
C ARG A 110 -1.74 12.80 -4.42
N LYS A 111 -2.95 12.29 -4.25
CA LYS A 111 -3.75 12.57 -3.06
C LYS A 111 -3.34 11.66 -1.91
N ILE A 112 -3.53 12.14 -0.69
CA ILE A 112 -3.24 11.44 0.56
C ILE A 112 -4.55 11.16 1.28
N ALA A 113 -4.77 9.91 1.67
CA ALA A 113 -5.77 9.55 2.69
C ALA A 113 -5.03 9.23 3.98
N ILE A 114 -5.61 9.62 5.11
CA ILE A 114 -5.00 9.50 6.44
C ILE A 114 -5.85 8.56 7.27
N PHE A 115 -5.20 7.62 7.92
CA PHE A 115 -5.86 6.62 8.76
C PHE A 115 -5.19 6.53 10.12
N ARG A 116 -6.00 6.27 11.15
CA ARG A 116 -5.53 6.08 12.52
C ARG A 116 -6.07 4.78 13.09
N LEU A 117 -5.26 4.08 13.87
CA LEU A 117 -5.73 2.90 14.59
C LEU A 117 -6.66 3.32 15.74
N LYS A 118 -7.86 2.75 15.77
CA LYS A 118 -8.84 3.02 16.83
C LYS A 118 -8.31 2.61 18.19
N ASN A 119 -8.62 3.44 19.19
CA ASN A 119 -8.31 3.18 20.61
C ASN A 119 -6.81 2.90 20.85
N ILE A 120 -5.91 3.67 20.22
CA ILE A 120 -4.47 3.57 20.50
C ILE A 120 -4.19 4.13 21.91
N ASP A 121 -3.49 3.35 22.73
CA ASP A 121 -3.00 3.75 24.05
C ASP A 121 -1.48 3.95 24.02
N ASP A 122 -0.91 4.53 25.07
CA ASP A 122 0.52 4.78 25.15
C ASP A 122 1.35 3.48 25.05
N LYS A 123 0.84 2.38 25.62
CA LYS A 123 1.48 1.06 25.55
C LYS A 123 1.61 0.58 24.10
N PHE A 124 0.54 0.66 23.31
CA PHE A 124 0.57 0.30 21.90
C PHE A 124 1.44 1.25 21.11
N ARG A 125 1.36 2.56 21.37
CA ARG A 125 2.17 3.57 20.69
C ARG A 125 3.67 3.30 20.89
N SER A 126 4.13 3.04 22.11
CA SER A 126 5.52 2.68 22.37
C SER A 126 5.92 1.35 21.69
N ALA A 127 5.04 0.36 21.69
CA ALA A 127 5.30 -0.91 20.99
C ALA A 127 5.41 -0.71 19.47
N LEU A 128 4.58 0.15 18.88
CA LEU A 128 4.60 0.48 17.46
C LEU A 128 5.94 1.10 17.05
N PHE A 129 6.41 2.11 17.77
CA PHE A 129 7.69 2.75 17.44
C PHE A 129 8.89 1.81 17.63
N ASN A 130 8.87 0.97 18.67
CA ASN A 130 9.88 -0.08 18.81
C ASN A 130 9.87 -1.10 17.65
N GLU A 131 8.70 -1.41 17.07
CA GLU A 131 8.64 -2.26 15.87
C GLU A 131 9.14 -1.53 14.62
N ILE A 132 8.89 -0.22 14.49
CA ILE A 132 9.42 0.61 13.40
C ILE A 132 10.96 0.65 13.45
N ASP A 133 11.55 0.86 14.63
CA ASP A 133 13.01 0.94 14.81
C ASP A 133 13.73 -0.34 14.37
N LYS A 134 13.10 -1.51 14.55
CA LYS A 134 13.62 -2.80 14.07
C LYS A 134 13.70 -2.91 12.55
N THR A 135 13.13 -1.96 11.81
CA THR A 135 13.08 -1.98 10.34
C THR A 135 14.12 -1.06 9.68
N VAL A 136 14.81 -0.21 10.44
CA VAL A 136 15.71 0.84 9.90
C VAL A 136 16.80 0.30 8.97
N THR A 137 17.30 -0.92 9.21
CA THR A 137 18.35 -1.55 8.41
C THR A 137 17.82 -2.48 7.31
N LYS A 138 16.50 -2.65 7.21
CA LYS A 138 15.90 -3.61 6.27
C LYS A 138 15.96 -3.05 4.85
N PRO A 139 16.33 -3.87 3.85
CA PRO A 139 16.27 -3.46 2.45
C PRO A 139 14.83 -3.48 1.94
N TYR A 140 14.61 -2.83 0.80
CA TYR A 140 13.35 -2.95 0.08
C TYR A 140 13.26 -4.27 -0.68
N GLY A 141 12.07 -4.88 -0.72
CA GLY A 141 11.80 -5.90 -1.74
C GLY A 141 10.40 -6.48 -1.68
N LEU A 142 9.90 -6.88 -2.85
CA LEU A 142 8.61 -7.54 -3.00
C LEU A 142 8.68 -9.02 -2.56
N THR A 143 7.58 -9.46 -1.95
CA THR A 143 7.35 -10.84 -1.49
C THR A 143 5.85 -11.11 -1.47
N PHE A 144 5.47 -12.37 -1.72
CA PHE A 144 4.09 -12.86 -1.64
C PHE A 144 3.81 -13.62 -0.33
N ASP A 145 4.75 -13.55 0.62
CA ASP A 145 4.53 -13.93 2.00
C ASP A 145 4.53 -12.66 2.86
N LYS A 146 3.33 -12.25 3.30
CA LYS A 146 3.13 -11.06 4.13
C LYS A 146 3.88 -11.11 5.46
N ASN A 147 4.22 -12.30 5.96
CA ASN A 147 4.99 -12.46 7.21
C ASN A 147 6.51 -12.50 6.98
N PHE A 148 6.99 -12.44 5.74
CA PHE A 148 8.41 -12.41 5.43
C PHE A 148 9.02 -11.06 5.79
N ASP A 149 9.97 -11.03 6.72
CA ASP A 149 10.44 -9.77 7.29
C ASP A 149 11.90 -9.43 6.96
N LYS A 150 12.60 -10.18 6.09
CA LYS A 150 14.02 -9.87 5.76
C LYS A 150 14.19 -8.70 4.79
N ARG A 151 13.14 -8.36 4.05
CA ARG A 151 13.04 -7.18 3.19
C ARG A 151 11.57 -6.78 3.13
N LEU A 152 11.30 -5.48 3.01
CA LEU A 152 9.95 -4.96 3.11
C LEU A 152 9.59 -4.08 1.92
N TYR A 153 8.35 -4.13 1.49
CA TYR A 153 7.74 -3.07 0.68
C TYR A 153 6.81 -2.22 1.55
N CYS A 154 6.33 -1.10 1.03
CA CYS A 154 5.63 -0.07 1.79
C CYS A 154 4.47 -0.58 2.66
N SER A 155 3.52 -1.30 2.10
CA SER A 155 2.35 -1.80 2.84
C SER A 155 2.66 -3.00 3.74
N GLN A 156 3.64 -3.84 3.38
CA GLN A 156 4.12 -4.88 4.29
C GLN A 156 4.74 -4.31 5.55
N PHE A 157 5.53 -3.26 5.40
CA PHE A 157 6.12 -2.55 6.53
C PHE A 157 5.01 -2.10 7.48
N VAL A 158 3.99 -1.38 6.98
CA VAL A 158 2.86 -0.92 7.80
C VAL A 158 2.15 -2.09 8.46
N TYR A 159 1.78 -3.12 7.71
CA TYR A 159 1.12 -4.30 8.24
C TYR A 159 1.92 -4.99 9.36
N LEU A 160 3.22 -5.23 9.16
CA LEU A 160 4.05 -5.98 10.11
C LEU A 160 4.26 -5.21 11.41
N VAL A 161 4.56 -3.91 11.35
CA VAL A 161 4.83 -3.13 12.58
C VAL A 161 3.58 -3.01 13.44
N PHE A 162 2.41 -2.80 12.83
CA PHE A 162 1.14 -2.77 13.56
C PHE A 162 0.75 -4.13 14.11
N LYS A 163 0.91 -5.21 13.31
CA LYS A 163 0.64 -6.57 13.75
C LYS A 163 1.51 -6.99 14.93
N ASN A 164 2.81 -6.72 14.86
CA ASN A 164 3.73 -7.07 15.93
C ASN A 164 3.53 -6.20 17.18
N ALA A 165 3.24 -4.90 17.02
CA ALA A 165 2.89 -4.03 18.14
C ALA A 165 1.62 -4.53 18.86
N GLY A 166 0.62 -5.00 18.11
CA GLY A 166 -0.55 -5.67 18.67
C GLY A 166 -0.17 -6.88 19.49
N LYS A 167 0.61 -7.81 18.93
CA LYS A 167 1.08 -9.00 19.64
C LYS A 167 1.81 -8.65 20.94
N ASN A 168 2.72 -7.67 20.89
CA ASN A 168 3.51 -7.23 22.04
C ASN A 168 2.64 -6.61 23.15
N THR A 169 1.46 -6.10 22.81
CA THR A 169 0.56 -5.46 23.76
C THR A 169 -0.65 -6.31 24.17
N GLY A 170 -0.82 -7.49 23.57
CA GLY A 170 -1.97 -8.37 23.80
C GLY A 170 -3.21 -8.02 22.97
N ARG A 171 -3.05 -7.25 21.88
CA ARG A 171 -4.11 -6.86 20.96
C ARG A 171 -3.98 -7.59 19.63
N ASN A 172 -5.09 -8.12 19.10
CA ASN A 172 -5.08 -8.64 17.73
C ASN A 172 -5.25 -7.47 16.74
N VAL A 173 -4.17 -7.07 16.08
CA VAL A 173 -4.17 -6.04 15.04
C VAL A 173 -3.78 -6.68 13.73
N ASP A 174 -4.78 -6.94 12.88
CA ASP A 174 -4.59 -7.41 11.51
C ASP A 174 -5.16 -6.35 10.57
N LEU A 175 -4.27 -5.66 9.86
CA LEU A 175 -4.64 -4.61 8.91
C LEU A 175 -4.89 -5.15 7.50
N ASP A 176 -4.66 -6.44 7.26
CA ASP A 176 -4.96 -7.06 5.97
C ASP A 176 -6.44 -7.44 5.90
N SER A 177 -7.20 -6.71 5.08
CA SER A 177 -8.66 -6.91 4.95
C SER A 177 -9.05 -8.12 4.13
N ASP A 178 -8.20 -8.61 3.23
CA ASP A 178 -8.53 -9.71 2.30
C ASP A 178 -7.92 -11.06 2.72
N GLY A 179 -6.94 -11.03 3.63
CA GLY A 179 -6.32 -12.21 4.22
C GLY A 179 -5.29 -12.89 3.32
N GLY A 180 -4.96 -12.29 2.17
CA GLY A 180 -4.05 -12.81 1.17
C GLY A 180 -2.59 -12.92 1.62
N GLY A 181 -1.73 -13.39 0.71
CA GLY A 181 -0.28 -13.46 0.94
C GLY A 181 0.45 -12.13 0.71
N TRP A 182 -0.19 -11.17 0.06
CA TRP A 182 0.39 -9.90 -0.34
C TRP A 182 -0.52 -8.77 0.13
N VAL A 183 0.00 -7.85 0.96
CA VAL A 183 -0.81 -6.77 1.55
C VAL A 183 -0.64 -5.50 0.72
N MET A 184 -1.70 -4.97 0.15
CA MET A 184 -1.67 -3.73 -0.63
C MET A 184 -1.98 -2.52 0.27
N PRO A 185 -1.56 -1.30 -0.15
CA PRO A 185 -1.94 -0.08 0.56
C PRO A 185 -3.46 0.09 0.71
N PHE A 186 -4.24 -0.35 -0.29
CA PHE A 186 -5.70 -0.24 -0.25
C PHE A 186 -6.36 -1.32 0.62
N ASP A 187 -5.73 -2.47 0.85
CA ASP A 187 -6.23 -3.49 1.80
C ASP A 187 -6.17 -2.94 3.23
N ILE A 188 -5.12 -2.16 3.53
CA ILE A 188 -4.99 -1.46 4.81
C ILE A 188 -6.14 -0.48 5.02
N MET A 189 -6.52 0.28 3.97
CA MET A 189 -7.61 1.26 4.05
C MET A 189 -8.95 0.65 4.45
N GLU A 190 -9.22 -0.58 3.98
CA GLU A 190 -10.46 -1.31 4.26
C GLU A 190 -10.50 -1.93 5.67
N SER A 191 -9.39 -1.89 6.42
CA SER A 191 -9.36 -2.47 7.77
C SER A 191 -10.38 -1.79 8.70
N PRO A 192 -11.29 -2.54 9.35
CA PRO A 192 -12.28 -1.97 10.27
C PRO A 192 -11.64 -1.44 11.56
N LEU A 193 -10.37 -1.78 11.81
CA LEU A 193 -9.58 -1.29 12.95
C LEU A 193 -9.16 0.18 12.77
N LEU A 194 -9.23 0.70 11.55
CA LEU A 194 -8.83 2.06 11.24
C LEU A 194 -10.03 3.00 11.19
N GLU A 195 -9.78 4.26 11.52
CA GLU A 195 -10.65 5.40 11.23
C GLU A 195 -9.98 6.29 10.19
N ASN A 196 -10.75 6.81 9.24
CA ASN A 196 -10.26 7.78 8.27
C ASN A 196 -10.33 9.19 8.86
N ILE A 197 -9.19 9.88 8.88
CA ILE A 197 -9.04 11.16 9.56
C ILE A 197 -9.55 12.31 8.69
N VAL A 198 -10.43 13.11 9.28
CA VAL A 198 -10.89 14.39 8.74
C VAL A 198 -10.06 15.51 9.35
N LEU A 199 -9.37 16.28 8.51
CA LEU A 199 -8.61 17.46 8.90
C LEU A 199 -9.52 18.67 8.76
N GLU A 200 -9.61 19.48 9.81
CA GLU A 200 -10.49 20.66 9.92
C GLU A 200 -9.78 21.95 9.50
#